data_AF-A0A0A2LYA4-F1
#
_entry.id   AF-A0A0A2LYA4-F1
#
_cell.length_a   1.000
_cell.length_b   1.000
_cell.length_c   1.000
_cell.angle_alpha   90.00
_cell.angle_beta   90.00
_cell.angle_gamma   90.00
#
_symmetry.space_group_name_H-M   'P 1'
#
loop_
_entity.id
_entity.type
_entity.pdbx_description
1 polymer ?
#
loop_
_entity_poly.entity_id
_entity_poly.type
_entity_poly.pdbx_seq_one_letter_code
_entity_poly.pdbx_strand_id
1 'polypeptide(L)'
;APISPALDALEECDFNLDDVAIFNLQAVIDDITAQLGGDVVVTIHETQDDADFGSNAITNTTAYSNVEAFTTNGVQTLYVRVESAFTVCYDVEELQLIVHPVPEATTPAAYGLCDNGLDDADGEGIFDLTSVESEVLGLLDPAQYSVSYHENAQDAA
;
A
#
# COMPACT_ATOMS: atom_id res chain seq x y z
N ALA A 1 27.76 -17.18 -11.46
CA ALA A 1 26.45 -17.09 -10.79
C ALA A 1 25.43 -16.62 -11.81
N PRO A 2 24.15 -16.98 -11.68
CA PRO A 2 23.11 -16.18 -12.30
C PRO A 2 23.29 -14.71 -11.86
N ILE A 3 22.84 -13.76 -12.68
CA ILE A 3 22.79 -12.35 -12.30
C ILE A 3 21.30 -12.01 -12.24
N SER A 4 20.82 -11.62 -11.07
CA SER A 4 19.43 -11.23 -10.92
C SER A 4 19.19 -9.89 -11.63
N PRO A 5 18.03 -9.71 -12.29
CA PRO A 5 17.66 -8.40 -12.82
C PRO A 5 17.38 -7.41 -11.67
N ALA A 6 17.44 -6.12 -11.98
CA ALA A 6 16.93 -5.09 -11.08
C ALA A 6 15.42 -5.27 -10.88
N LEU A 7 14.97 -5.14 -9.63
CA LEU A 7 13.57 -5.34 -9.24
C LEU A 7 12.90 -3.99 -9.01
N ASP A 8 11.68 -3.85 -9.54
CA ASP A 8 10.81 -2.74 -9.19
C ASP A 8 10.15 -3.02 -7.83
N ALA A 9 9.84 -1.96 -7.08
CA ALA A 9 9.10 -2.10 -5.83
C ALA A 9 7.67 -2.59 -6.09
N LEU A 10 7.13 -3.38 -5.15
CA LEU A 10 5.71 -3.68 -5.12
C LEU A 10 5.02 -2.69 -4.19
N GLU A 11 3.93 -2.09 -4.65
CA GLU A 11 3.22 -1.03 -3.93
C GLU A 11 1.75 -1.38 -3.77
N GLU A 12 1.24 -1.29 -2.55
CA GLU A 12 -0.16 -1.57 -2.22
C GLU A 12 -0.72 -0.53 -1.24
N CYS A 13 -2.03 -0.29 -1.29
CA CYS A 13 -2.70 0.58 -0.34
C CYS A 13 -3.11 -0.21 0.92
N ASP A 14 -2.89 0.37 2.10
CA ASP A 14 -3.43 -0.11 3.36
C ASP A 14 -4.80 0.55 3.63
N PHE A 15 -5.85 -0.25 3.44
CA PHE A 15 -7.25 0.21 3.57
C PHE A 15 -7.79 0.16 5.01
N ASN A 16 -7.14 -0.61 5.90
CA ASN A 16 -7.57 -0.81 7.28
C ASN A 16 -6.71 -0.04 8.29
N LEU A 17 -5.71 0.69 7.82
CA LEU A 17 -4.84 1.56 8.61
C LEU A 17 -4.10 0.80 9.71
N ASP A 18 -3.64 -0.42 9.40
CA ASP A 18 -2.81 -1.25 10.30
C ASP A 18 -1.37 -1.42 9.83
N ASP A 19 -0.93 -0.62 8.85
CA ASP A 19 0.38 -0.66 8.19
C ASP A 19 0.68 -2.02 7.53
N VAL A 20 -0.35 -2.82 7.24
CA VAL A 20 -0.24 -4.13 6.59
C VAL A 20 -1.01 -4.17 5.26
N ALA A 21 -0.33 -4.58 4.20
CA ALA A 21 -0.93 -4.87 2.90
C ALA A 21 -0.57 -6.29 2.42
N ILE A 22 -1.28 -6.75 1.38
CA ILE A 22 -1.10 -8.08 0.79
C ILE A 22 -0.45 -7.93 -0.58
N PHE A 23 0.72 -8.53 -0.74
CA PHE A 23 1.54 -8.46 -1.95
C PHE A 23 1.56 -9.80 -2.70
N ASN A 24 1.52 -9.73 -4.03
CA ASN A 24 1.74 -10.88 -4.90
C ASN A 24 3.21 -10.98 -5.31
N LEU A 25 4.00 -11.74 -4.54
CA LEU A 25 5.40 -12.03 -4.82
C LEU A 25 5.59 -13.03 -5.98
N GLN A 26 4.55 -13.80 -6.32
CA GLN A 26 4.63 -14.80 -7.39
C GLN A 26 4.91 -14.15 -8.74
N ALA A 27 4.39 -12.94 -8.98
CA ALA A 27 4.68 -12.19 -10.21
C ALA A 27 6.18 -11.92 -10.38
N VAL A 28 6.87 -11.53 -9.29
CA VAL A 28 8.33 -11.32 -9.29
C VAL A 28 9.08 -12.62 -9.60
N ILE A 29 8.67 -13.72 -8.99
CA ILE A 29 9.27 -15.05 -9.23
C ILE A 29 9.09 -15.47 -10.70
N ASP A 30 7.88 -15.32 -11.24
CA ASP A 30 7.55 -15.68 -12.61
C ASP A 30 8.32 -14.82 -13.62
N ASP A 31 8.45 -13.52 -13.36
CA ASP A 31 9.18 -12.58 -14.21
C ASP A 31 10.68 -12.89 -14.26
N ILE A 32 11.32 -13.11 -13.11
CA ILE A 32 12.74 -13.50 -13.06
C ILE A 32 12.96 -14.85 -13.76
N THR A 33 12.08 -15.83 -13.51
CA THR A 33 12.19 -17.16 -14.12
C THR A 33 12.01 -17.08 -15.64
N ALA A 34 11.10 -16.25 -16.13
CA ALA A 34 10.89 -16.03 -17.56
C ALA A 34 12.09 -15.34 -18.23
N GLN A 35 12.72 -14.38 -17.54
CA GLN A 35 13.87 -13.64 -18.05
C GLN A 35 15.15 -14.47 -18.10
N LEU A 36 15.41 -15.27 -17.05
CA LEU A 36 16.65 -16.06 -16.92
C LEU A 36 16.54 -17.47 -17.51
N GLY A 37 15.33 -17.90 -17.89
CA GLY A 37 15.05 -19.26 -18.34
C GLY A 37 14.87 -20.23 -17.16
N GLY A 38 14.30 -21.41 -17.41
CA GLY A 38 13.97 -22.41 -16.39
C GLY A 38 15.18 -23.10 -15.71
N ASP A 39 16.38 -22.55 -15.85
CA ASP A 39 17.64 -23.07 -15.32
C ASP A 39 18.03 -22.41 -13.98
N VAL A 40 17.10 -21.69 -13.37
CA VAL A 40 17.24 -21.05 -12.04
C VAL A 40 16.12 -21.47 -11.09
N VAL A 41 16.41 -21.40 -9.80
CA VAL A 41 15.45 -21.53 -8.70
C VAL A 41 15.39 -20.17 -8.01
N VAL A 42 14.20 -19.58 -7.95
CA VAL A 42 13.96 -18.27 -7.33
C VAL A 42 13.23 -18.47 -6.01
N THR A 43 13.74 -17.86 -4.94
CA THR A 43 13.12 -17.87 -3.60
C THR A 43 13.19 -16.47 -3.01
N ILE A 44 12.24 -16.13 -2.13
CA ILE A 44 12.18 -14.81 -1.48
C ILE A 44 12.19 -15.02 0.03
N HIS A 45 12.92 -14.16 0.74
CA HIS A 45 13.23 -14.28 2.16
C HIS A 45 13.01 -12.94 2.87
N GLU A 46 12.70 -13.00 4.17
CA GLU A 46 12.52 -11.79 4.98
C GLU A 46 13.84 -11.19 5.48
N THR A 47 14.93 -11.97 5.46
CA THR A 47 16.25 -11.55 5.92
C THR A 47 17.34 -11.88 4.92
N GLN A 48 18.40 -11.06 4.90
CA GLN A 48 19.60 -11.30 4.08
C GLN A 48 20.24 -12.65 4.45
N ASP A 49 20.34 -12.96 5.74
CA ASP A 49 20.94 -14.21 6.21
C ASP A 49 20.16 -15.42 5.67
N ASP A 50 18.83 -15.38 5.70
CA ASP A 50 17.99 -16.44 5.15
C ASP A 50 18.18 -16.59 3.63
N ALA A 51 18.30 -15.47 2.90
CA ALA A 51 18.60 -15.49 1.48
C ALA A 51 20.00 -16.04 1.19
N ASP A 52 21.02 -15.72 1.98
CA ASP A 52 22.41 -16.18 1.80
C ASP A 52 22.56 -17.69 2.09
N PHE A 53 21.85 -18.18 3.11
CA PHE A 53 21.83 -19.59 3.49
C PHE A 53 20.78 -20.43 2.76
N GLY A 54 19.84 -19.80 2.05
CA GLY A 54 18.70 -20.48 1.42
C GLY A 54 17.75 -21.12 2.42
N SER A 55 17.59 -20.53 3.61
CA SER A 55 16.70 -21.00 4.68
C SER A 55 15.41 -20.19 4.74
N ASN A 56 14.34 -20.74 5.32
CA ASN A 56 13.10 -20.01 5.64
C ASN A 56 12.45 -19.24 4.47
N ALA A 57 12.51 -19.77 3.25
CA ALA A 57 11.85 -19.17 2.09
C ALA A 57 10.34 -18.94 2.32
N ILE A 58 9.84 -17.79 1.88
CA ILE A 58 8.42 -17.44 1.93
C ILE A 58 7.64 -18.40 1.02
N THR A 59 6.64 -19.07 1.59
CA THR A 59 5.85 -20.08 0.86
C THR A 59 4.52 -19.55 0.31
N ASN A 60 3.92 -18.56 0.96
CA ASN A 60 2.68 -17.93 0.51
C ASN A 60 3.00 -16.76 -0.43
N THR A 61 3.47 -17.08 -1.64
CA THR A 61 3.95 -16.08 -2.62
C THR A 61 2.83 -15.32 -3.31
N THR A 62 1.61 -15.85 -3.39
CA THR A 62 0.50 -15.18 -4.07
C THR A 62 -0.23 -14.14 -3.22
N ALA A 63 -0.01 -14.16 -1.90
CA ALA A 63 -0.70 -13.30 -0.95
C ALA A 63 0.14 -13.13 0.34
N TYR A 64 1.37 -12.65 0.19
CA TYR A 64 2.26 -12.38 1.33
C TYR A 64 1.83 -11.10 2.03
N SER A 65 1.73 -11.11 3.35
CA SER A 65 1.52 -9.90 4.15
C SER A 65 2.85 -9.40 4.67
N ASN A 66 3.11 -8.10 4.57
CA ASN A 66 4.31 -7.51 5.18
C ASN A 66 4.31 -7.71 6.70
N VAL A 67 5.50 -7.76 7.29
CA VAL A 67 5.71 -7.91 8.72
C VAL A 67 5.91 -6.54 9.33
N GLU A 68 4.99 -6.13 10.20
CA GLU A 68 5.01 -4.83 10.89
C GLU A 68 6.38 -4.53 11.54
N ALA A 69 6.96 -5.53 12.24
CA ALA A 69 8.26 -5.39 12.89
C ALA A 69 9.45 -5.15 11.93
N PHE A 70 9.26 -5.43 10.64
CA PHE A 70 10.23 -5.19 9.56
C PHE A 70 9.80 -4.07 8.61
N THR A 71 8.69 -3.39 8.91
CA THR A 71 8.15 -2.30 8.11
C THR A 71 8.48 -0.97 8.78
N THR A 72 9.26 -0.11 8.11
CA THR A 72 9.61 1.23 8.62
C THR A 72 9.17 2.28 7.61
N ASN A 73 8.35 3.24 8.06
CA ASN A 73 7.75 4.26 7.19
C ASN A 73 6.99 3.66 5.99
N GLY A 74 6.22 2.58 6.23
CA GLY A 74 5.50 1.86 5.18
C GLY A 74 6.37 1.00 4.26
N VAL A 75 7.67 0.83 4.53
CA VAL A 75 8.56 0.06 3.67
C VAL A 75 9.13 -1.17 4.39
N GLN A 76 8.96 -2.35 3.79
CA GLN A 76 9.67 -3.58 4.17
C GLN A 76 10.60 -4.01 3.02
N THR A 77 11.84 -4.39 3.35
CA THR A 77 12.76 -5.01 2.39
C THR A 77 12.70 -6.53 2.51
N LEU A 78 12.48 -7.20 1.38
CA LEU A 78 12.66 -8.64 1.20
C LEU A 78 13.92 -8.91 0.37
N TYR A 79 14.38 -10.15 0.39
CA TYR A 79 15.62 -10.59 -0.26
C TYR A 79 15.32 -11.73 -1.22
N VAL A 80 15.53 -11.48 -2.51
CA VAL A 80 15.29 -12.43 -3.59
C VAL A 80 16.57 -13.18 -3.91
N ARG A 81 16.59 -14.47 -3.61
CA ARG A 81 17.70 -15.37 -3.96
C ARG A 81 17.41 -16.04 -5.30
N VAL A 82 18.29 -15.82 -6.27
CA VAL A 82 18.30 -16.51 -7.57
C VAL A 82 19.45 -17.50 -7.59
N GLU A 83 19.15 -18.80 -7.55
CA GLU A 83 20.15 -19.87 -7.53
C GLU A 83 20.16 -20.66 -8.84
N SER A 84 21.33 -21.05 -9.32
CA SER A 84 21.44 -21.90 -10.51
C SER A 84 20.90 -23.31 -10.24
N ALA A 85 20.10 -23.87 -11.13
CA ALA A 85 19.64 -25.26 -11.04
C ALA A 85 20.77 -26.30 -11.23
N PHE A 86 21.96 -25.88 -11.66
CA PHE A 86 23.09 -26.77 -11.98
C PHE A 86 24.30 -26.57 -11.07
N THR A 87 24.35 -25.48 -10.29
CA THR A 87 25.52 -25.12 -9.48
C THR A 87 25.09 -24.48 -8.18
N VAL A 88 25.99 -24.43 -7.19
CA VAL A 88 25.74 -23.71 -5.91
C VAL A 88 25.86 -22.20 -6.02
N CYS A 89 26.02 -21.65 -7.22
CA CYS A 89 26.15 -20.21 -7.40
C CYS A 89 24.77 -19.57 -7.33
N TYR A 90 24.66 -18.52 -6.53
CA TYR A 90 23.47 -17.71 -6.39
C TYR A 90 23.81 -16.22 -6.46
N ASP A 91 22.76 -15.43 -6.58
CA ASP A 91 22.76 -13.98 -6.46
C ASP A 91 21.59 -13.57 -5.57
N VAL A 92 21.74 -12.46 -4.84
CA VAL A 92 20.70 -11.93 -3.94
C VAL A 92 20.46 -10.47 -4.26
N GLU A 93 19.20 -10.11 -4.49
CA GLU A 93 18.76 -8.74 -4.72
C GLU A 93 17.68 -8.33 -3.72
N GLU A 94 17.60 -7.03 -3.46
CA GLU A 94 16.57 -6.47 -2.58
C GLU A 94 15.27 -6.22 -3.35
N LEU A 95 14.14 -6.56 -2.73
CA LEU A 95 12.79 -6.23 -3.18
C LEU A 95 12.12 -5.35 -2.13
N GLN A 96 11.70 -4.14 -2.50
CA GLN A 96 10.96 -3.27 -1.60
C GLN A 96 9.46 -3.54 -1.72
N LEU A 97 8.82 -3.74 -0.57
CA LEU A 97 7.37 -3.69 -0.41
C LEU A 97 7.01 -2.33 0.19
N ILE A 98 6.14 -1.59 -0.48
CA ILE A 98 5.71 -0.25 -0.07
C ILE A 98 4.21 -0.30 0.22
N VAL A 99 3.86 0.04 1.45
CA VAL A 99 2.49 0.18 1.94
C VAL A 99 2.16 1.67 1.96
N HIS A 100 1.15 2.05 1.21
CA HIS A 100 0.64 3.42 1.17
C HIS A 100 -0.58 3.54 2.08
N PRO A 101 -0.56 4.39 3.12
CA PRO A 101 -1.75 4.63 3.92
C PRO A 101 -2.83 5.29 3.04
N VAL A 102 -4.09 4.88 3.21
CA VAL A 102 -5.20 5.60 2.55
C VAL A 102 -5.40 6.99 3.14
N PRO A 103 -5.93 7.96 2.36
CA PRO A 103 -6.19 9.30 2.87
C PRO A 103 -7.22 9.26 4.00
N GLU A 104 -6.87 9.76 5.18
CA GLU A 104 -7.79 9.88 6.31
C GLU A 104 -8.45 11.26 6.28
N ALA A 105 -9.76 11.30 5.97
CA ALA A 105 -10.54 12.53 6.08
C ALA A 105 -10.74 12.91 7.55
N THR A 106 -10.62 14.20 7.85
CA THR A 106 -10.90 14.72 9.19
C THR A 106 -12.41 14.92 9.36
N THR A 107 -12.95 14.53 10.52
CA THR A 107 -14.36 14.80 10.83
C THR A 107 -14.54 16.30 11.09
N PRO A 108 -15.35 17.04 10.30
CA PRO A 108 -15.58 18.47 10.52
C PRO A 108 -16.42 18.70 11.78
N ALA A 109 -16.42 19.93 12.29
CA ALA A 109 -17.32 20.30 13.36
C ALA A 109 -18.80 20.15 12.93
N ALA A 110 -19.69 19.94 13.89
CA ALA A 110 -21.11 19.90 13.60
C ALA A 110 -21.55 21.21 12.93
N TYR A 111 -22.00 21.12 11.67
CA TYR A 111 -22.45 22.29 10.92
C TYR A 111 -23.89 22.62 11.32
N GLY A 112 -24.04 23.65 12.14
CA GLY A 112 -25.34 24.18 12.56
C GLY A 112 -25.57 25.60 12.02
N LEU A 113 -26.74 25.81 11.41
CA LEU A 113 -27.22 27.13 11.00
C LEU A 113 -28.51 27.47 11.74
N CYS A 114 -28.68 28.74 12.09
CA CYS A 114 -29.95 29.23 12.63
C CYS A 114 -30.85 29.66 11.47
N ASP A 115 -32.06 29.15 11.45
CA ASP A 115 -33.17 29.64 10.64
C ASP A 115 -33.73 30.94 11.26
N ASN A 116 -33.00 32.04 11.11
CA ASN A 116 -33.33 33.31 11.75
C ASN A 116 -32.90 34.57 10.96
N GLY A 117 -32.65 34.44 9.66
CA GLY A 117 -32.44 35.57 8.77
C GLY A 117 -33.72 36.40 8.58
N LEU A 118 -33.54 37.63 8.09
CA LEU A 118 -34.65 38.58 7.91
C LEU A 118 -35.61 38.19 6.77
N ASP A 119 -35.17 37.31 5.86
CA ASP A 119 -35.88 36.90 4.64
C ASP A 119 -36.04 35.37 4.51
N ASP A 120 -35.57 34.55 5.47
CA ASP A 120 -35.45 33.07 5.35
C ASP A 120 -36.09 32.27 6.50
N ALA A 121 -36.87 32.91 7.39
CA ALA A 121 -37.55 32.25 8.51
C ALA A 121 -38.73 31.35 8.08
N ASP A 122 -38.47 30.37 7.24
CA ASP A 122 -39.46 29.50 6.58
C ASP A 122 -39.40 28.02 7.01
N GLY A 123 -38.47 27.68 7.92
CA GLY A 123 -38.28 26.32 8.41
C GLY A 123 -37.23 25.52 7.64
N GLU A 124 -36.57 26.11 6.64
CA GLU A 124 -35.51 25.47 5.86
C GLU A 124 -34.13 26.12 6.15
N GLY A 125 -33.07 25.32 5.99
CA GLY A 125 -31.69 25.79 6.15
C GLY A 125 -30.85 25.36 4.95
N ILE A 126 -30.23 26.32 4.27
CA ILE A 126 -29.33 26.04 3.14
C ILE A 126 -27.90 25.95 3.68
N PHE A 127 -27.31 24.76 3.58
CA PHE A 127 -25.93 24.51 3.99
C PHE A 127 -25.01 24.59 2.77
N ASP A 128 -24.04 25.50 2.80
CA ASP A 128 -22.93 25.49 1.85
C ASP A 128 -21.85 24.52 2.33
N LEU A 129 -21.90 23.27 1.85
CA LEU A 129 -20.96 22.23 2.28
C LEU A 129 -19.51 22.53 1.88
N THR A 130 -19.28 23.38 0.88
CA THR A 130 -17.93 23.78 0.48
C THR A 130 -17.21 24.56 1.58
N SER A 131 -17.97 25.21 2.48
CA SER A 131 -17.42 25.96 3.61
C SER A 131 -16.69 25.08 4.64
N VAL A 132 -16.96 23.77 4.68
CA VAL A 132 -16.31 22.82 5.60
C VAL A 132 -15.23 21.97 4.93
N GLU A 133 -14.95 22.15 3.63
CA GLU A 133 -13.96 21.33 2.90
C GLU A 133 -12.57 21.39 3.53
N SER A 134 -12.14 22.57 3.98
CA SER A 134 -10.83 22.71 4.63
C SER A 134 -10.74 21.95 5.95
N GLU A 135 -11.87 21.80 6.67
CA GLU A 135 -11.94 20.98 7.88
C GLU A 135 -11.92 19.49 7.53
N VAL A 136 -12.61 19.08 6.46
CA VAL A 136 -12.64 17.69 5.98
C VAL A 136 -11.28 17.23 5.47
N LEU A 137 -10.59 18.08 4.71
CA LEU A 137 -9.26 17.78 4.18
C LEU A 137 -8.18 17.79 5.27
N GLY A 138 -8.33 18.62 6.31
CA GLY A 138 -7.37 18.67 7.40
C GLY A 138 -5.94 18.97 6.91
N LEU A 139 -5.05 17.98 6.96
CA LEU A 139 -3.66 18.08 6.48
C LEU A 139 -3.46 17.60 5.03
N LEU A 140 -4.50 17.06 4.40
CA LEU A 140 -4.46 16.60 3.01
C LEU A 140 -4.37 17.81 2.06
N ASP A 141 -3.54 17.70 1.02
CA ASP A 141 -3.38 18.76 0.03
C ASP A 141 -4.63 18.88 -0.88
N PRO A 142 -5.39 20.00 -0.86
CA PRO A 142 -6.56 20.19 -1.72
C PRO A 142 -6.25 20.12 -3.22
N ALA A 143 -4.98 20.23 -3.64
CA ALA A 143 -4.59 20.06 -5.04
C ALA A 143 -4.44 18.58 -5.45
N GLN A 144 -4.39 17.65 -4.49
CA GLN A 144 -4.21 16.21 -4.72
C GLN A 144 -5.47 15.40 -4.38
N TYR A 145 -6.38 15.96 -3.59
CA TYR A 145 -7.59 15.28 -3.12
C TYR A 145 -8.84 16.07 -3.48
N SER A 146 -9.94 15.35 -3.75
CA SER A 146 -11.26 15.94 -3.98
C SER A 146 -12.24 15.52 -2.87
N VAL A 147 -13.17 16.42 -2.54
CA VAL A 147 -14.25 16.16 -1.58
C VAL A 147 -15.54 15.93 -2.36
N SER A 148 -16.31 14.92 -1.96
CA SER A 148 -17.66 14.67 -2.47
C SER A 148 -18.64 14.49 -1.30
N TYR A 149 -19.90 14.82 -1.52
CA TYR A 149 -20.93 14.88 -0.47
C TYR A 149 -22.03 13.88 -0.77
N HIS A 150 -22.39 13.09 0.24
CA HIS A 150 -23.33 11.99 0.13
C HIS A 150 -24.27 12.01 1.34
N GLU A 151 -25.55 11.65 1.14
CA GLU A 151 -26.55 11.68 2.21
C GLU A 151 -26.35 10.58 3.25
N ASN A 152 -25.65 9.49 2.88
CA ASN A 152 -25.37 8.36 3.75
C ASN A 152 -24.09 7.63 3.32
N ALA A 153 -23.60 6.75 4.19
CA ALA A 153 -22.36 5.99 3.95
C ALA A 153 -22.46 4.98 2.80
N GLN A 154 -23.67 4.59 2.38
CA GLN A 154 -23.87 3.63 1.31
C GLN A 154 -23.71 4.28 -0.07
N ASP A 155 -23.99 5.57 -0.18
CA ASP A 155 -23.80 6.36 -1.39
C ASP A 155 -22.35 6.83 -1.58
N ALA A 156 -21.54 6.80 -0.50
CA ALA A 156 -20.15 7.25 -0.48
C ALA A 156 -19.11 6.14 -0.79
N ALA A 157 -19.56 4.90 -1.05
CA ALA A 157 -18.73 3.70 -1.20
C ALA A 157 -18.50 3.28 -2.66
#